data_AF-A0A1Z8WTD1-F1
#
_entry.id   AF-A0A1Z8WTD1-F1
#
_cell.length_a   1.000
_cell.length_b   1.000
_cell.length_c   1.000
_cell.angle_alpha   90.00
_cell.angle_beta   90.00
_cell.angle_gamma   90.00
#
_symmetry.space_group_name_H-M   'P 1'
#
loop_
_entity.id
_entity.type
_entity.pdbx_description
1 polymer ?
#
loop_
_entity_poly.entity_id
_entity_poly.type
_entity_poly.pdbx_seq_one_letter_code
_entity_poly.pdbx_strand_id
1 'polypeptide(L)' 'MKIGDLVIRKVPPEGWQNQPAEEQRERLGIGIILSKQMSGSPRHPCITVFYPKVGKSYDIGESLMEVICEVN' A
#
# COMPACT_ATOMS: atom_id res chain seq x y z
N MET A 1 3.55 7.06 -11.21
CA MET A 1 3.69 5.64 -10.79
C MET A 1 3.50 4.73 -11.99
N LYS A 2 4.24 3.63 -12.13
CA LYS A 2 4.17 2.57 -13.15
C LYS A 2 4.16 1.21 -12.44
N ILE A 3 3.81 0.13 -13.16
CA ILE A 3 3.98 -1.23 -12.62
C ILE A 3 5.46 -1.49 -12.41
N GLY A 4 5.82 -2.08 -11.27
CA GLY A 4 7.20 -2.28 -10.83
C GLY A 4 7.82 -1.12 -10.07
N ASP A 5 7.18 0.07 -10.05
CA ASP A 5 7.66 1.16 -9.20
C ASP A 5 7.57 0.77 -7.72
N LEU A 6 8.56 1.24 -6.97
CA LEU A 6 8.57 1.16 -5.51
C LEU A 6 7.70 2.26 -4.92
N VAL A 7 6.92 1.92 -3.89
CA VAL A 7 6.06 2.85 -3.17
C VAL A 7 6.27 2.74 -1.68
N ILE A 8 6.06 3.85 -0.98
CA ILE A 8 6.06 3.91 0.47
C ILE A 8 4.84 4.71 0.92
N ARG A 9 4.22 4.30 2.03
CA ARG A 9 3.08 5.05 2.58
C ARG A 9 3.51 6.46 2.94
N LYS A 10 2.72 7.43 2.49
CA LYS A 10 2.82 8.80 2.99
C LYS A 10 2.28 8.84 4.43
N VAL A 11 3.00 9.54 5.28
CA VAL A 11 2.52 9.91 6.61
C VAL A 11 1.99 11.34 6.46
N PRO A 12 0.71 11.60 6.77
CA PRO A 12 0.19 12.95 6.76
C PRO A 12 1.00 13.83 7.75
N PRO A 13 1.08 15.15 7.53
CA PRO A 13 1.79 16.02 8.46
C PRO A 13 1.01 16.20 9.77
N GLU A 14 -0.33 16.17 9.73
CA GLU A 14 -1.18 16.41 10.90
C GLU A 14 -2.44 15.53 10.86
N GLY A 15 -2.90 15.11 12.05
CA GLY A 15 -4.16 14.39 12.24
C GLY A 15 -4.01 13.07 13.00
N TRP A 16 -5.14 12.53 13.44
CA TRP A 16 -5.24 11.25 14.17
C TRP A 16 -4.73 10.04 13.34
N GLN A 17 -4.53 10.24 12.04
CA GLN A 17 -4.06 9.22 11.10
C GLN A 17 -2.53 9.11 11.05
N ASN A 18 -1.78 10.04 11.67
CA ASN A 18 -0.31 10.03 11.64
C ASN A 18 0.28 8.78 12.27
N GLN A 19 -0.05 8.52 13.52
CA GLN A 19 0.53 7.40 14.26
C GLN A 19 0.21 6.03 13.61
N PRO A 20 -1.04 5.73 13.19
CA PRO A 20 -1.31 4.53 12.42
C PRO A 20 -0.57 4.47 11.07
N ALA A 21 -0.38 5.60 10.38
CA ALA A 21 0.34 5.64 9.11
C ALA A 21 1.84 5.40 9.28
N GLU A 22 2.45 5.90 10.36
CA GLU A 22 3.84 5.64 10.74
C GLU A 22 4.05 4.17 11.08
N GLU A 23 3.22 3.61 11.96
CA GLU A 23 3.30 2.20 12.35
C GLU A 23 3.16 1.26 11.15
N GLN A 24 2.23 1.56 10.24
CA GLN A 24 2.07 0.77 9.02
C GLN A 24 3.27 0.91 8.08
N ARG A 25 3.84 2.12 7.95
CA ARG A 25 5.02 2.36 7.14
C ARG A 25 6.23 1.60 7.67
N GLU A 26 6.46 1.60 8.98
CA GLU A 26 7.53 0.83 9.63
C GLU A 26 7.31 -0.68 9.50
N ARG A 27 6.07 -1.14 9.66
CA ARG A 27 5.74 -2.57 9.59
C ARG A 27 5.86 -3.15 8.18
N LEU A 28 5.37 -2.42 7.18
CA LEU A 28 5.27 -2.88 5.79
C LEU A 28 6.51 -2.52 4.95
N GLY A 29 7.15 -1.39 5.24
CA GLY A 29 8.30 -0.91 4.47
C GLY A 29 7.93 -0.46 3.06
N ILE A 30 8.78 -0.83 2.10
CA ILE A 30 8.62 -0.49 0.68
C ILE A 30 7.74 -1.55 0.01
N GLY A 31 6.73 -1.12 -0.74
CA GLY A 31 5.91 -1.96 -1.59
C GLY A 31 6.28 -1.85 -3.07
N ILE A 32 5.84 -2.84 -3.86
CA ILE A 32 6.00 -2.91 -5.32
C ILE A 32 4.60 -2.86 -5.94
N ILE A 33 4.41 -1.98 -6.93
CA ILE A 33 3.14 -1.94 -7.68
C ILE A 33 3.06 -3.14 -8.61
N LEU A 34 2.05 -4.00 -8.43
CA LEU A 34 1.80 -5.16 -9.27
C LEU A 34 0.83 -4.86 -10.41
N SER A 35 -0.20 -4.07 -10.16
CA SER A 35 -1.24 -3.79 -11.15
C SER A 35 -1.86 -2.42 -10.96
N LYS A 36 -2.51 -1.94 -12.03
CA LYS A 36 -3.31 -0.73 -12.05
C LYS A 36 -4.63 -1.02 -12.73
N GLN A 37 -5.71 -0.57 -12.13
CA GLN A 37 -7.06 -0.82 -12.61
C GLN A 37 -8.00 0.31 -12.22
N MET A 38 -9.06 0.52 -13.00
CA MET A 38 -10.17 1.37 -12.58
C MET A 38 -11.14 0.52 -11.75
N SER A 39 -11.37 0.89 -10.49
CA SER A 39 -12.26 0.18 -9.57
C SER A 39 -13.18 1.15 -8.81
N GLY A 40 -14.07 0.62 -7.98
CA GLY A 40 -14.99 1.38 -7.13
C GLY A 40 -16.18 2.03 -7.83
N SER A 41 -17.01 2.74 -7.05
CA SER A 41 -18.20 3.47 -7.51
C SER A 41 -18.31 4.82 -6.79
N PRO A 42 -18.11 5.98 -7.46
CA PRO A 42 -17.78 6.12 -8.89
C PRO A 42 -16.42 5.49 -9.24
N ARG A 43 -16.21 5.13 -10.52
CA ARG A 43 -14.95 4.52 -10.98
C ARG A 43 -13.78 5.47 -10.75
N HIS A 44 -12.75 5.00 -10.06
CA HIS A 44 -11.53 5.75 -9.76
C HIS A 44 -10.28 4.86 -9.94
N PRO A 45 -9.10 5.45 -10.19
CA PRO A 45 -7.87 4.70 -10.37
C PRO A 45 -7.42 4.05 -9.06
N CYS A 46 -7.16 2.75 -9.11
CA CYS A 46 -6.61 1.98 -8.00
C CYS A 46 -5.36 1.20 -8.44
N ILE A 47 -4.45 1.01 -7.50
CA ILE A 47 -3.22 0.23 -7.67
C ILE A 47 -3.20 -0.93 -6.69
N THR A 48 -2.65 -2.07 -7.11
CA THR A 48 -2.37 -3.19 -6.21
C THR A 48 -0.91 -3.15 -5.83
N VAL A 49 -0.62 -3.05 -4.54
CA VAL A 49 0.73 -2.99 -3.99
C VAL A 49 1.03 -4.27 -3.23
N PHE A 50 2.17 -4.88 -3.51
CA PHE A 50 2.71 -6.00 -2.75
C PHE A 50 3.86 -5.52 -1.87
N TYR A 51 3.80 -5.80 -0.57
CA TYR A 51 4.87 -5.44 0.37
C TYR A 51 5.76 -6.66 0.65
N PRO A 52 6.94 -6.78 -0.02
CA PRO A 52 7.88 -7.87 0.24
C PRO A 52 8.49 -7.71 1.62
N LYS A 53 8.10 -8.56 2.57
CA LYS A 53 8.72 -8.60 3.90
C LYS A 53 9.96 -9.48 3.88
N VAL A 54 11.04 -8.95 3.32
CA VAL A 54 12.35 -9.62 3.29
C VAL A 54 12.81 -9.90 4.72
N GLY A 55 13.15 -11.15 5.02
CA GLY A 55 13.72 -11.56 6.31
C GLY A 55 12.72 -11.77 7.46
N LYS A 56 11.42 -11.89 7.18
CA LYS A 56 10.39 -12.16 8.19
C LYS A 56 9.58 -13.41 7.82
N SER A 57 9.24 -14.24 8.81
CA SER A 57 8.40 -15.43 8.64
C SER A 57 6.93 -15.10 8.93
N TYR A 58 6.01 -15.57 8.08
CA TYR A 58 4.57 -15.40 8.23
C TYR A 58 3.82 -16.68 7.89
N ASP A 59 2.62 -16.80 8.46
CA ASP A 59 1.71 -17.88 8.11
C ASP A 59 1.33 -17.82 6.63
N ILE A 60 1.13 -18.99 6.02
CA ILE A 60 0.94 -19.21 4.57
C ILE A 60 -0.29 -18.45 3.99
N GLY A 61 -1.10 -17.80 4.83
CA GLY A 61 -2.27 -17.01 4.44
C GLY A 61 -2.12 -15.49 4.53
N GLU A 62 -0.99 -14.92 4.99
CA GLU A 62 -0.83 -13.47 5.03
C GLU A 62 -0.53 -12.91 3.62
N SER A 63 -1.57 -12.46 2.91
CA SER A 63 -1.40 -11.67 1.70
C SER A 63 -1.17 -10.19 2.06
N LEU A 64 0.06 -9.72 1.93
CA LEU A 64 0.42 -8.30 2.10
C LEU A 64 0.18 -7.51 0.83
N MET A 65 -1.01 -7.70 0.31
CA MET A 65 -1.50 -7.05 -0.87
C MET A 65 -2.53 -6.01 -0.45
N GLU A 66 -2.34 -4.80 -0.94
CA GLU A 66 -3.26 -3.70 -0.68
C GLU A 66 -3.74 -3.12 -2.00
N VAL A 67 -5.02 -2.78 -2.06
CA VAL A 67 -5.59 -1.96 -3.13
C VAL A 67 -5.66 -0.52 -2.65
N ILE A 68 -4.84 0.36 -3.21
CA ILE A 68 -4.82 1.79 -2.90
C ILE A 68 -5.57 2.52 -3.99
N CYS A 69 -6.58 3.29 -3.60
CA CYS A 69 -7.46 4.04 -4.50
C CYS A 69 -7.31 5.53 -4.20
N GLU A 70 -6.97 6.33 -5.22
CA GLU A 70 -7.00 7.80 -5.09
C GLU A 70 -8.42 8.27 -5.42
N VAL A 71 -9.16 8.65 -4.38
CA VAL A 71 -10.43 9.36 -4.53
C VAL A 71 -10.06 10.83 -4.71
N ASN A 72 -10.29 11.36 -5.92
CA ASN A 72 -10.22 12.80 -6.16
C ASN A 72 -11.39 13.52 -5.48
#